data_AF-A0A941F7L4-F1
#
_entry.id   AF-A0A941F7L4-F1
#
_cell.length_a   1.000
_cell.length_b   1.000
_cell.length_c   1.000
_cell.angle_alpha   90.00
_cell.angle_beta   90.00
_cell.angle_gamma   90.00
#
_symmetry.space_group_name_H-M   'P 1'
#
loop_
_entity.id
_entity.type
_entity.pdbx_description
1 polymer ?
#
loop_
_entity_poly.entity_id
_entity_poly.type
_entity_poly.pdbx_seq_one_letter_code
_entity_poly.pdbx_strand_id
1 'polypeptide(L)'
;MTRITLLLTALVLSLSSCVVSKKKYEALLLEKNQIADDLDKKSAESKQLKVNLENAIADYESMKNDFGKSNALKTDEISDLMIMVTQLKDESEQLNQKLSETVSKFKAKEADSYMANEELDKTIKAVNTLKRDTASLNYSLQLAKQRNKMLQDELKTSQEKASTSGLQRIELQKQVDKQTAQLKDMEKQLIKSQQNMSEVSSAFIELRKAMLKANSSNTAIDPNKSKEVDKVAKLLGHY
;
A
#
# COMPACT_ATOMS: atom_id res chain seq x y z
N MET A 1 -118.27 -49.07 -114.23
CA MET A 1 -117.91 -49.63 -112.91
C MET A 1 -116.70 -48.92 -112.27
N THR A 2 -116.48 -47.60 -112.44
CA THR A 2 -115.41 -46.88 -111.70
C THR A 2 -115.68 -45.38 -111.42
N ARG A 3 -116.90 -44.86 -111.66
CA ARG A 3 -117.32 -43.57 -111.08
C ARG A 3 -117.49 -43.67 -109.55
N ILE A 4 -117.75 -44.87 -109.03
CA ILE A 4 -117.74 -45.19 -107.60
C ILE A 4 -116.32 -45.14 -107.03
N THR A 5 -115.29 -45.56 -107.78
CA THR A 5 -113.90 -45.47 -107.33
C THR A 5 -113.40 -44.03 -107.22
N LEU A 6 -113.87 -43.13 -108.09
CA LEU A 6 -113.46 -41.71 -108.08
C LEU A 6 -114.10 -40.92 -106.91
N LEU A 7 -115.32 -41.30 -106.51
CA LEU A 7 -115.99 -40.74 -105.31
C LEU A 7 -115.41 -41.32 -104.00
N LEU A 8 -115.01 -42.59 -103.99
CA LEU A 8 -114.35 -43.19 -102.81
C LEU A 8 -112.94 -42.62 -102.59
N THR A 9 -112.17 -42.38 -103.66
CA THR A 9 -110.83 -41.78 -103.54
C THR A 9 -110.90 -40.31 -103.09
N ALA A 10 -111.90 -39.55 -103.56
CA ALA A 10 -112.13 -38.18 -103.11
C ALA A 10 -112.51 -38.11 -101.61
N LEU A 11 -113.33 -39.06 -101.11
CA LEU A 11 -113.72 -39.11 -99.70
C LEU A 11 -112.56 -39.50 -98.78
N VAL A 12 -111.69 -40.41 -99.22
CA VAL A 12 -110.47 -40.78 -98.47
C VAL A 12 -109.48 -39.61 -98.44
N LEU A 13 -109.36 -38.82 -99.50
CA LEU A 13 -108.52 -37.61 -99.55
C LEU A 13 -109.05 -36.47 -98.65
N SER A 14 -110.38 -36.32 -98.51
CA SER A 14 -110.98 -35.31 -97.60
C SER A 14 -110.94 -35.72 -96.12
N LEU A 15 -111.02 -37.01 -95.81
CA LEU A 15 -110.87 -37.51 -94.44
C LEU A 15 -109.40 -37.51 -94.00
N SER A 16 -108.46 -37.72 -94.93
CA SER A 16 -107.01 -37.62 -94.66
C SER A 16 -106.57 -36.18 -94.35
N SER A 17 -107.20 -35.18 -94.95
CA SER A 17 -106.85 -33.76 -94.73
C SER A 17 -107.35 -33.19 -93.40
N CYS A 18 -108.45 -33.74 -92.84
CA CYS A 18 -108.90 -33.38 -91.49
C CYS A 18 -108.00 -33.96 -90.38
N VAL A 19 -107.46 -35.17 -90.58
CA VAL A 19 -106.52 -35.81 -89.62
C VAL A 19 -105.16 -35.10 -89.61
N VAL A 20 -104.71 -34.59 -90.75
CA VAL A 20 -103.46 -33.83 -90.86
C VAL A 20 -103.57 -32.44 -90.20
N SER A 21 -104.74 -31.79 -90.24
CA SER A 21 -104.98 -30.51 -89.56
C SER A 21 -105.02 -30.65 -88.03
N LYS A 22 -105.68 -31.68 -87.49
CA LYS A 22 -105.72 -31.95 -86.04
C LYS A 22 -104.35 -32.31 -85.47
N LYS A 23 -103.57 -33.16 -86.16
CA LYS A 23 -102.19 -33.47 -85.77
C LYS A 23 -101.27 -32.25 -85.75
N LYS A 24 -101.42 -31.34 -86.73
CA LYS A 24 -100.64 -30.08 -86.74
C LYS A 24 -101.02 -29.16 -85.59
N TYR A 25 -102.31 -29.08 -85.24
CA TYR A 25 -102.78 -28.30 -84.10
C TYR A 25 -102.31 -28.89 -82.77
N GLU A 26 -102.38 -30.22 -82.60
CA GLU A 26 -101.85 -30.91 -81.41
C GLU A 26 -100.33 -30.76 -81.29
N ALA A 27 -99.58 -30.81 -82.40
CA ALA A 27 -98.15 -30.55 -82.42
C ALA A 27 -97.81 -29.09 -82.04
N LEU A 28 -98.57 -28.12 -82.56
CA LEU A 28 -98.43 -26.70 -82.19
C LEU A 28 -98.77 -26.44 -80.72
N LEU A 29 -99.78 -27.14 -80.18
CA LEU A 29 -100.16 -27.01 -78.77
C LEU A 29 -99.08 -27.60 -77.86
N LEU A 30 -98.50 -28.73 -78.26
CA LEU A 30 -97.38 -29.37 -77.56
C LEU A 30 -96.14 -28.47 -77.58
N GLU A 31 -95.79 -27.90 -78.74
CA GLU A 31 -94.67 -26.97 -78.90
C GLU A 31 -94.89 -25.68 -78.08
N LYS A 32 -96.11 -25.14 -78.08
CA LYS A 32 -96.47 -23.99 -77.24
C LYS A 32 -96.32 -24.30 -75.75
N ASN A 33 -96.75 -25.48 -75.31
CA ASN A 33 -96.60 -25.90 -73.91
C ASN A 33 -95.12 -26.09 -73.56
N GLN A 34 -94.32 -26.69 -74.44
CA GLN A 34 -92.86 -26.82 -74.26
C GLN A 34 -92.17 -25.45 -74.16
N ILE A 35 -92.54 -24.50 -75.02
CA ILE A 35 -92.01 -23.13 -74.99
C ILE A 35 -92.42 -22.42 -73.69
N ALA A 36 -93.65 -22.62 -73.22
CA ALA A 36 -94.11 -22.06 -71.96
C ALA A 36 -93.34 -22.65 -70.77
N ASP A 37 -93.14 -23.98 -70.74
CA ASP A 37 -92.38 -24.67 -69.69
C ASP A 37 -90.90 -24.23 -69.70
N ASP A 38 -90.28 -24.10 -70.87
CA ASP A 38 -88.90 -23.62 -71.00
C ASP A 38 -88.77 -22.15 -70.59
N LEU A 39 -89.76 -21.31 -70.90
CA LEU A 39 -89.79 -19.91 -70.49
C LEU A 39 -89.94 -19.78 -68.97
N ASP A 40 -90.80 -20.59 -68.35
CA ASP A 40 -90.98 -20.63 -66.90
C ASP A 40 -89.72 -21.14 -66.20
N LYS A 41 -89.07 -22.17 -66.74
CA LYS A 41 -87.79 -22.68 -66.25
C LYS A 41 -86.69 -21.62 -66.37
N LYS A 42 -86.57 -20.95 -67.51
CA LYS A 42 -85.59 -19.87 -67.72
C LYS A 42 -85.86 -18.65 -66.85
N SER A 43 -87.13 -18.33 -66.61
CA SER A 43 -87.54 -17.28 -65.68
C SER A 43 -87.16 -17.63 -64.24
N ALA A 44 -87.37 -18.88 -63.81
CA ALA A 44 -86.94 -19.36 -62.49
C ALA A 44 -85.40 -19.37 -62.35
N GLU A 45 -84.68 -19.86 -63.36
CA GLU A 45 -83.20 -19.81 -63.42
C GLU A 45 -82.69 -18.36 -63.35
N SER A 46 -83.32 -17.43 -64.08
CA SER A 46 -82.93 -16.01 -64.06
C SER A 46 -83.20 -15.35 -62.71
N LYS A 47 -84.31 -15.69 -62.03
CA LYS A 47 -84.59 -15.21 -60.68
C LYS A 47 -83.57 -15.75 -59.68
N GLN A 48 -83.26 -17.05 -59.76
CA GLN A 48 -82.25 -17.66 -58.90
C GLN A 48 -80.86 -17.06 -59.12
N LEU A 49 -80.49 -16.83 -60.38
CA LEU A 49 -79.21 -16.22 -60.72
C LEU A 49 -79.13 -14.78 -60.19
N LYS A 50 -80.23 -14.02 -60.25
CA LYS A 50 -80.31 -12.68 -59.68
C LYS A 50 -80.11 -12.70 -58.16
N VAL A 51 -80.79 -13.61 -57.45
CA VAL A 51 -80.60 -13.79 -56.00
C VAL A 51 -79.17 -14.19 -55.65
N ASN A 52 -78.57 -15.12 -56.42
CA ASN A 52 -77.18 -15.53 -56.21
C ASN A 52 -76.20 -14.37 -56.45
N LEU A 53 -76.45 -13.53 -57.46
CA LEU A 53 -75.63 -12.35 -57.73
C LEU A 53 -75.76 -11.31 -56.61
N GLU A 54 -76.98 -11.06 -56.13
CA GLU A 54 -77.22 -10.16 -55.00
C GLU A 54 -76.52 -10.64 -53.73
N ASN A 55 -76.58 -11.95 -53.43
CA ASN A 55 -75.85 -12.55 -52.31
C ASN A 55 -74.33 -12.44 -52.48
N ALA A 56 -73.79 -12.75 -53.67
CA ALA A 56 -72.36 -12.65 -53.93
C ALA A 56 -71.84 -11.20 -53.82
N ILE A 57 -72.63 -10.21 -54.23
CA ILE A 57 -72.31 -8.79 -54.06
C ILE A 57 -72.31 -8.43 -52.57
N ALA A 58 -73.32 -8.87 -51.81
CA ALA A 58 -73.38 -8.63 -50.36
C ALA A 58 -72.19 -9.27 -49.62
N ASP A 59 -71.86 -10.52 -49.94
CA ASP A 59 -70.70 -11.23 -49.39
C ASP A 59 -69.39 -10.53 -49.74
N TYR A 60 -69.24 -10.07 -50.99
CA TYR A 60 -68.05 -9.32 -51.43
C TYR A 60 -67.89 -8.01 -50.66
N GLU A 61 -68.96 -7.22 -50.50
CA GLU A 61 -68.89 -5.97 -49.75
C GLU A 61 -68.63 -6.21 -48.25
N SER A 62 -69.20 -7.28 -47.66
CA SER A 62 -68.87 -7.68 -46.29
C SER A 62 -67.38 -8.04 -46.15
N MET A 63 -66.88 -8.89 -47.05
CA MET A 63 -65.48 -9.31 -47.03
C MET A 63 -64.52 -8.14 -47.23
N LYS A 64 -64.86 -7.20 -48.12
CA LYS A 64 -64.09 -5.97 -48.34
C LYS A 64 -64.03 -5.09 -47.09
N ASN A 65 -65.14 -4.94 -46.38
CA ASN A 65 -65.20 -4.19 -45.13
C ASN A 65 -64.39 -4.87 -44.01
N ASP A 66 -64.52 -6.19 -43.87
CA ASP A 66 -63.76 -6.96 -42.88
C ASP A 66 -62.26 -6.95 -43.17
N PHE A 67 -61.88 -7.03 -44.45
CA PHE A 67 -60.49 -6.90 -44.88
C PHE A 67 -59.93 -5.50 -44.59
N GLY A 68 -60.72 -4.45 -44.85
CA GLY A 68 -60.34 -3.07 -44.52
C GLY A 68 -60.10 -2.88 -43.02
N LYS A 69 -60.99 -3.40 -42.17
CA LYS A 69 -60.83 -3.38 -40.70
C LYS A 69 -59.62 -4.19 -40.25
N SER A 70 -59.42 -5.40 -40.78
CA SER A 70 -58.27 -6.24 -40.43
C SER A 70 -56.94 -5.58 -40.79
N ASN A 71 -56.86 -4.93 -41.95
CA ASN A 71 -55.65 -4.21 -42.35
C ASN A 71 -55.39 -2.97 -41.50
N ALA A 72 -56.45 -2.23 -41.12
CA ALA A 72 -56.31 -1.11 -40.19
C ALA A 72 -55.74 -1.57 -38.85
N LEU A 73 -56.33 -2.60 -38.24
CA LEU A 73 -55.85 -3.18 -36.98
C LEU A 73 -54.40 -3.67 -37.07
N LYS A 74 -54.04 -4.37 -38.15
CA LYS A 74 -52.66 -4.81 -38.38
C LYS A 74 -51.69 -3.64 -38.53
N THR A 75 -52.12 -2.54 -39.14
CA THR A 75 -51.28 -1.35 -39.29
C THR A 75 -51.01 -0.69 -37.94
N ASP A 76 -52.02 -0.66 -37.07
CA ASP A 76 -51.87 -0.17 -35.70
C ASP A 76 -50.93 -1.09 -34.90
N GLU A 77 -51.12 -2.41 -34.95
CA GLU A 77 -50.24 -3.38 -34.28
C GLU A 77 -48.78 -3.26 -34.77
N ILE A 78 -48.55 -3.11 -36.07
CA ILE A 78 -47.22 -2.90 -36.64
C ILE A 78 -46.61 -1.59 -36.11
N SER A 79 -47.41 -0.53 -36.00
CA SER A 79 -46.95 0.76 -35.49
C SER A 79 -46.53 0.66 -34.01
N ASP A 80 -47.34 -0.01 -33.18
CA ASP A 80 -47.02 -0.25 -31.77
C ASP A 80 -45.77 -1.10 -31.61
N LEU A 81 -45.61 -2.15 -32.43
CA LEU A 81 -44.40 -2.97 -32.45
C LEU A 81 -43.16 -2.16 -32.85
N MET A 82 -43.27 -1.26 -33.84
CA MET A 82 -42.15 -0.38 -34.22
C MET A 82 -41.77 0.60 -33.11
N ILE A 83 -42.75 1.14 -32.39
CA ILE A 83 -42.51 1.99 -31.22
C ILE A 83 -41.76 1.20 -30.13
N MET A 84 -42.25 0.00 -29.79
CA MET A 84 -41.61 -0.87 -28.80
C MET A 84 -40.18 -1.26 -29.19
N VAL A 85 -39.93 -1.62 -30.46
CA VAL A 85 -38.58 -1.95 -30.94
C VAL A 85 -37.64 -0.75 -30.84
N THR A 86 -38.13 0.44 -31.15
CA THR A 86 -37.33 1.68 -31.04
C THR A 86 -36.99 1.98 -29.58
N GLN A 87 -37.97 1.89 -28.67
CA GLN A 87 -37.75 2.06 -27.24
C GLN A 87 -36.74 1.04 -26.68
N LEU A 88 -36.90 -0.25 -27.00
CA LEU A 88 -35.98 -1.29 -26.56
C LEU A 88 -34.56 -1.08 -27.09
N LYS A 89 -34.42 -0.57 -28.32
CA LYS A 89 -33.12 -0.23 -28.90
C LYS A 89 -32.46 0.92 -28.12
N ASP A 90 -33.21 1.98 -27.84
CA ASP A 90 -32.71 3.14 -27.08
C ASP A 90 -32.32 2.74 -25.65
N GLU A 91 -33.14 1.92 -24.98
CA GLU A 91 -32.84 1.38 -23.65
C GLU A 91 -31.59 0.49 -23.67
N SER A 92 -31.43 -0.36 -24.69
CA SER A 92 -30.25 -1.22 -24.85
C SER A 92 -28.98 -0.39 -25.05
N GLU A 93 -29.06 0.68 -25.86
CA GLU A 93 -27.93 1.59 -26.07
C GLU A 93 -27.54 2.32 -24.78
N GLN A 94 -28.52 2.85 -24.03
CA GLN A 94 -28.28 3.47 -22.73
C GLN A 94 -27.67 2.50 -21.72
N LEU A 95 -28.14 1.25 -21.69
CA LEU A 95 -27.61 0.23 -20.78
C LEU A 95 -26.17 -0.12 -21.13
N ASN A 96 -25.85 -0.24 -22.43
CA ASN A 96 -24.49 -0.48 -22.90
C ASN A 96 -23.55 0.68 -22.55
N GLN A 97 -24.00 1.93 -22.67
CA GLN A 97 -23.23 3.10 -22.24
C GLN A 97 -22.95 3.06 -20.72
N LYS A 98 -23.98 2.82 -19.90
CA LYS A 98 -23.82 2.69 -18.44
C LYS A 98 -22.89 1.55 -18.06
N LEU A 99 -22.96 0.42 -18.76
CA LEU A 99 -22.07 -0.71 -18.53
C LEU A 99 -20.62 -0.34 -18.87
N SER A 100 -20.39 0.31 -20.01
CA SER A 100 -19.07 0.79 -20.42
C SER A 100 -18.45 1.74 -19.39
N GLU A 101 -19.22 2.72 -18.93
CA GLU A 101 -18.79 3.63 -17.86
C GLU A 101 -18.47 2.91 -16.55
N THR A 102 -19.31 1.94 -16.17
CA THR A 102 -19.12 1.16 -14.94
C THR A 102 -17.85 0.31 -15.01
N VAL A 103 -17.60 -0.34 -16.15
CA VAL A 103 -16.38 -1.11 -16.40
C VAL A 103 -15.15 -0.21 -16.36
N SER A 104 -15.23 0.99 -16.95
CA SER A 104 -14.13 1.97 -16.90
C SER A 104 -13.82 2.41 -15.46
N LYS A 105 -14.85 2.77 -14.69
CA LYS A 105 -14.71 3.14 -13.27
C LYS A 105 -14.17 1.99 -12.42
N PHE A 106 -14.60 0.76 -12.69
CA PHE A 106 -14.11 -0.42 -12.00
C PHE A 106 -12.62 -0.65 -12.25
N LYS A 107 -12.18 -0.60 -13.51
CA LYS A 107 -10.76 -0.73 -13.88
C LYS A 107 -9.89 0.38 -13.26
N ALA A 108 -10.38 1.61 -13.23
CA ALA A 108 -9.68 2.72 -12.57
C ALA A 108 -9.50 2.45 -11.07
N LYS A 109 -10.56 2.02 -10.37
CA LYS A 109 -10.48 1.64 -8.96
C LYS A 109 -9.55 0.45 -8.69
N GLU A 110 -9.53 -0.53 -9.58
CA GLU A 110 -8.63 -1.68 -9.48
C GLU A 110 -7.17 -1.23 -9.57
N ALA A 111 -6.84 -0.33 -10.51
CA ALA A 111 -5.51 0.26 -10.63
C ALA A 111 -5.13 1.10 -9.39
N ASP A 112 -6.03 1.94 -8.89
CA ASP A 112 -5.79 2.74 -7.68
C ASP A 112 -5.54 1.84 -6.46
N SER A 113 -6.33 0.77 -6.32
CA SER A 113 -6.16 -0.23 -5.25
C SER A 113 -4.81 -0.96 -5.34
N TYR A 114 -4.37 -1.31 -6.55
CA TYR A 114 -3.06 -1.91 -6.77
C TYR A 114 -1.93 -0.97 -6.33
N MET A 115 -1.99 0.30 -6.74
CA MET A 115 -0.99 1.31 -6.35
C MET A 115 -0.96 1.54 -4.84
N ALA A 116 -2.14 1.65 -4.20
CA ALA A 116 -2.25 1.81 -2.76
C ALA A 116 -1.64 0.62 -2.00
N ASN A 117 -1.86 -0.60 -2.48
CA ASN A 117 -1.25 -1.81 -1.88
C ASN A 117 0.27 -1.84 -2.05
N GLU A 118 0.79 -1.40 -3.20
CA GLU A 118 2.25 -1.30 -3.41
C GLU A 118 2.89 -0.27 -2.47
N GLU A 119 2.25 0.89 -2.29
CA GLU A 119 2.70 1.92 -1.35
C GLU A 119 2.63 1.45 0.11
N LEU A 120 1.57 0.70 0.46
CA LEU A 120 1.42 0.09 1.78
C LEU A 120 2.56 -0.90 2.06
N ASP A 121 2.90 -1.78 1.11
CA ASP A 121 4.01 -2.74 1.26
C ASP A 121 5.37 -2.02 1.42
N LYS A 122 5.62 -0.97 0.63
CA LYS A 122 6.82 -0.12 0.78
C LYS A 122 6.87 0.51 2.17
N THR A 123 5.75 1.04 2.65
CA THR A 123 5.64 1.66 3.98
C THR A 123 5.90 0.64 5.10
N ILE A 124 5.32 -0.56 5.01
CA ILE A 124 5.54 -1.64 5.98
C ILE A 124 7.02 -2.02 6.03
N LYS A 125 7.69 -2.15 4.88
CA LYS A 125 9.12 -2.42 4.80
C LYS A 125 9.95 -1.31 5.45
N ALA A 126 9.63 -0.05 5.18
CA ALA A 126 10.31 1.10 5.80
C ALA A 126 10.15 1.11 7.33
N VAL A 127 8.94 0.86 7.84
CA VAL A 127 8.66 0.77 9.28
C VAL A 127 9.47 -0.37 9.94
N ASN A 128 9.55 -1.53 9.30
CA ASN A 128 10.34 -2.65 9.82
C ASN A 128 11.84 -2.34 9.88
N THR A 129 12.38 -1.67 8.86
CA THR A 129 13.77 -1.18 8.87
C THR A 129 13.99 -0.18 10.01
N LEU A 130 13.13 0.83 10.14
CA LEU A 130 13.22 1.82 11.21
C LEU A 130 13.14 1.19 12.61
N LYS A 131 12.29 0.17 12.79
CA LYS A 131 12.18 -0.58 14.05
C LYS A 131 13.48 -1.30 14.40
N ARG A 132 14.11 -1.95 13.42
CA ARG A 132 15.40 -2.63 13.58
C ARG A 132 16.51 -1.63 13.91
N ASP A 133 16.58 -0.53 13.18
CA ASP A 133 17.61 0.49 13.35
C ASP A 133 17.47 1.20 14.71
N THR A 134 16.24 1.46 15.15
CA THR A 134 15.93 1.98 16.49
C THR A 134 16.40 1.02 17.59
N ALA A 135 16.16 -0.28 17.44
CA ALA A 135 16.65 -1.28 18.40
C ALA A 135 18.18 -1.31 18.45
N SER A 136 18.85 -1.22 17.30
CA SER A 136 20.31 -1.14 17.21
C SER A 136 20.86 0.12 17.89
N LEU A 137 20.28 1.28 17.61
CA LEU A 137 20.67 2.56 18.23
C LEU A 137 20.48 2.54 19.75
N ASN A 138 19.38 1.96 20.24
CA ASN A 138 19.15 1.83 21.68
C ASN A 138 20.22 0.97 22.35
N TYR A 139 20.61 -0.14 21.71
CA TYR A 139 21.70 -0.98 22.21
C TYR A 139 23.04 -0.24 22.20
N SER A 140 23.39 0.45 21.11
CA SER A 140 24.60 1.28 21.03
C SER A 140 24.62 2.39 22.08
N LEU A 141 23.48 3.03 22.34
CA LEU A 141 23.33 4.06 23.37
C LEU A 141 23.55 3.48 24.77
N GLN A 142 23.02 2.28 25.05
CA GLN A 142 23.23 1.60 26.33
C GLN A 142 24.72 1.29 26.55
N LEU A 143 25.42 0.77 25.53
CA LEU A 143 26.86 0.54 25.59
C LEU A 143 27.64 1.84 25.80
N ALA A 144 27.28 2.91 25.08
CA ALA A 144 27.92 4.22 25.23
C ALA A 144 27.73 4.78 26.65
N LYS A 145 26.54 4.64 27.24
CA LYS A 145 26.27 5.05 28.64
C LYS A 145 27.12 4.25 29.63
N GLN A 146 27.21 2.93 29.45
CA GLN A 146 28.04 2.08 30.30
C GLN A 146 29.52 2.48 30.21
N ARG A 147 30.03 2.70 29.00
CA ARG A 147 31.42 3.14 28.77
C ARG A 147 31.68 4.52 29.38
N ASN A 148 30.73 5.45 29.25
CA ASN A 148 30.86 6.78 29.85
C ASN A 148 30.95 6.68 31.38
N LYS A 149 30.11 5.86 32.01
CA LYS A 149 30.17 5.62 33.45
C LYS A 149 31.54 5.05 33.88
N MET A 150 32.06 4.05 33.17
CA MET A 150 33.38 3.49 33.45
C MET A 150 34.48 4.55 33.35
N LEU A 151 34.45 5.40 32.32
CA LEU A 151 35.42 6.49 32.15
C LEU A 151 35.30 7.54 33.26
N GLN A 152 34.08 7.83 33.73
CA GLN A 152 33.87 8.73 34.87
C GLN A 152 34.46 8.15 36.16
N ASP A 153 34.27 6.86 36.41
CA ASP A 153 34.83 6.16 37.57
C ASP A 153 36.37 6.10 37.52
N GLU A 154 36.95 5.84 36.34
CA GLU A 154 38.40 5.88 36.09
C GLU A 154 38.97 7.28 36.32
N LEU A 155 38.30 8.31 35.80
CA LEU A 155 38.71 9.71 35.98
C LEU A 155 38.71 10.10 37.46
N LYS A 156 37.65 9.74 38.19
CA LYS A 156 37.57 9.99 39.64
C LYS A 156 38.70 9.29 40.39
N THR A 157 38.94 8.02 40.10
CA THR A 157 40.05 7.25 40.71
C THR A 157 41.41 7.88 40.41
N SER A 158 41.61 8.36 39.18
CA SER A 158 42.84 9.05 38.77
C SER A 158 43.04 10.36 39.53
N GLN A 159 41.97 11.15 39.70
CA GLN A 159 42.01 12.41 40.48
C GLN A 159 42.31 12.16 41.96
N GLU A 160 41.72 11.13 42.56
CA GLU A 160 41.99 10.74 43.96
C GLU A 160 43.45 10.29 44.14
N LYS A 161 43.98 9.50 43.21
CA LYS A 161 45.40 9.10 43.21
C LYS A 161 46.32 10.31 43.05
N ALA A 162 46.05 11.20 42.10
CA ALA A 162 46.84 12.40 41.88
C ALA A 162 46.88 13.29 43.13
N SER A 163 45.73 13.46 43.80
CA SER A 163 45.63 14.23 45.05
C SER A 163 46.43 13.58 46.17
N THR A 164 46.32 12.26 46.33
CA THR A 164 47.06 11.48 47.34
C THR A 164 48.56 11.56 47.11
N SER A 165 49.02 11.35 45.88
CA SER A 165 50.44 11.48 45.52
C SER A 165 50.96 12.91 45.71
N GLY A 166 50.12 13.93 45.44
CA GLY A 166 50.45 15.33 45.72
C GLY A 166 50.73 15.58 47.22
N LEU A 167 49.86 15.06 48.09
CA LEU A 167 50.05 15.16 49.55
C LEU A 167 51.29 14.40 50.03
N GLN A 168 51.51 13.17 49.52
CA GLN A 168 52.70 12.39 49.84
C GLN A 168 53.98 13.10 49.42
N ARG A 169 53.99 13.75 48.24
CA ARG A 169 55.14 14.54 47.77
C ARG A 169 55.44 15.72 48.69
N ILE A 170 54.42 16.43 49.17
CA ILE A 170 54.58 17.54 50.12
C ILE A 170 55.18 17.02 51.44
N GLU A 171 54.70 15.88 51.94
CA GLU A 171 55.21 15.30 53.18
C GLU A 171 56.66 14.82 53.04
N LEU A 172 56.98 14.12 51.95
CA LEU A 172 58.36 13.72 51.65
C LEU A 172 59.28 14.94 51.53
N GLN A 173 58.83 16.03 50.91
CA GLN A 173 59.62 17.26 50.83
C GLN A 173 59.93 17.83 52.22
N LYS A 174 58.94 17.87 53.13
CA LYS A 174 59.16 18.30 54.52
C LYS A 174 60.18 17.41 55.26
N GLN A 175 60.13 16.10 55.02
CA GLN A 175 61.10 15.16 55.61
C GLN A 175 62.52 15.41 55.07
N VAL A 176 62.66 15.61 53.76
CA VAL A 176 63.94 15.96 53.12
C VAL A 176 64.48 17.28 53.68
N ASP A 177 63.64 18.31 53.82
CA ASP A 177 64.05 19.60 54.36
C ASP A 177 64.53 19.47 55.82
N LYS A 178 63.81 18.68 56.64
CA LYS A 178 64.21 18.39 58.03
C LYS A 178 65.54 17.64 58.10
N GLN A 179 65.71 16.60 57.30
CA GLN A 179 66.97 15.84 57.23
C GLN A 179 68.13 16.70 56.75
N THR A 180 67.89 17.58 55.78
CA THR A 180 68.89 18.53 55.28
C THR A 180 69.32 19.52 56.38
N ALA A 181 68.38 20.03 57.18
CA ALA A 181 68.70 20.89 58.31
C ALA A 181 69.52 20.15 59.39
N GLN A 182 69.16 18.89 59.69
CA GLN A 182 69.91 18.04 60.62
C GLN A 182 71.33 17.75 60.12
N LEU A 183 71.50 17.44 58.84
CA LEU A 183 72.81 17.23 58.22
C LEU A 183 73.69 18.48 58.34
N LYS A 184 73.13 19.67 58.06
CA LYS A 184 73.85 20.95 58.23
C LYS A 184 74.28 21.20 59.67
N ASP A 185 73.47 20.81 60.66
CA ASP A 185 73.85 20.95 62.06
C ASP A 185 74.97 19.98 62.45
N MET A 186 74.85 18.71 62.05
CA MET A 186 75.92 17.72 62.26
C MET A 186 77.22 18.13 61.58
N GLU A 187 77.16 18.70 60.37
CA GLU A 187 78.33 19.22 59.66
C GLU A 187 79.01 20.35 60.44
N LYS A 188 78.23 21.30 60.99
CA LYS A 188 78.77 22.35 61.86
C LYS A 188 79.42 21.79 63.12
N GLN A 189 78.78 20.81 63.77
CA GLN A 189 79.34 20.15 64.95
C GLN A 189 80.64 19.41 64.61
N LEU A 190 80.71 18.74 63.46
CA LEU A 190 81.91 18.06 62.98
C LEU A 190 83.05 19.04 62.73
N ILE A 191 82.79 20.16 62.03
CA ILE A 191 83.78 21.22 61.79
C ILE A 191 84.29 21.79 63.12
N LYS A 192 83.40 22.09 64.06
CA LYS A 192 83.77 22.59 65.39
C LYS A 192 84.61 21.56 66.16
N SER A 193 84.23 20.29 66.10
CA SER A 193 85.00 19.19 66.72
C SER A 193 86.39 19.05 66.09
N GLN A 194 86.49 19.13 64.76
CA GLN A 194 87.78 19.13 64.05
C GLN A 194 88.67 20.31 64.43
N GLN A 195 88.10 21.52 64.54
CA GLN A 195 88.81 22.71 65.00
C GLN A 195 89.31 22.54 66.43
N ASN A 196 88.44 22.12 67.36
CA ASN A 196 88.82 21.84 68.75
C ASN A 196 89.93 20.78 68.83
N MET A 197 89.84 19.70 68.05
CA MET A 197 90.89 18.66 67.98
C MET A 197 92.22 19.21 67.43
N SER A 198 92.17 20.12 66.45
CA SER A 198 93.37 20.79 65.93
C SER A 198 94.02 21.68 66.99
N GLU A 199 93.22 22.45 67.75
CA GLU A 199 93.69 23.29 68.85
C GLU A 199 94.31 22.45 69.97
N VAL A 200 93.62 21.38 70.39
CA VAL A 200 94.13 20.41 71.39
C VAL A 200 95.44 19.80 70.91
N SER A 201 95.50 19.31 69.67
CA SER A 201 96.72 18.73 69.08
C SER A 201 97.87 19.74 69.05
N SER A 202 97.61 20.98 68.65
CA SER A 202 98.61 22.05 68.64
C SER A 202 99.12 22.37 70.05
N ALA A 203 98.22 22.48 71.04
CA ALA A 203 98.58 22.69 72.43
C ALA A 203 99.42 21.53 73.01
N PHE A 204 99.11 20.28 72.66
CA PHE A 204 99.94 19.12 73.02
C PHE A 204 101.33 19.15 72.37
N ILE A 205 101.43 19.60 71.11
CA ILE A 205 102.73 19.78 70.44
C ILE A 205 103.54 20.89 71.13
N GLU A 206 102.91 22.01 71.49
CA GLU A 206 103.54 23.09 72.25
C GLU A 206 104.03 22.61 73.62
N LEU A 207 103.18 21.90 74.37
CA LEU A 207 103.53 21.30 75.66
C LEU A 207 104.68 20.30 75.51
N ARG A 208 104.65 19.44 74.50
CA ARG A 208 105.76 18.51 74.20
C ARG A 208 107.07 19.24 73.91
N LYS A 209 107.03 20.33 73.13
CA LYS A 209 108.22 21.18 72.90
C LYS A 209 108.73 21.81 74.19
N ALA A 210 107.84 22.31 75.05
CA ALA A 210 108.19 22.86 76.35
C ALA A 210 108.84 21.80 77.26
N MET A 211 108.27 20.59 77.33
CA MET A 211 108.84 19.45 78.06
C MET A 211 110.24 19.08 77.57
N LEU A 212 110.45 19.02 76.25
CA LEU A 212 111.77 18.73 75.68
C LEU A 212 112.81 19.82 76.02
N LYS A 213 112.42 21.10 75.98
CA LYS A 213 113.31 22.21 76.38
C LYS A 213 113.66 22.20 77.87
N ALA A 214 112.67 21.90 78.72
CA ALA A 214 112.85 21.80 80.17
C ALA A 214 113.79 20.65 80.55
N ASN A 215 113.65 19.50 79.88
CA ASN A 215 114.54 18.36 80.04
C ASN A 215 115.99 18.68 79.60
N SER A 216 116.17 19.41 78.49
CA SER A 216 117.51 19.81 78.03
C SER A 216 118.18 20.90 78.89
N SER A 217 117.40 21.62 79.71
CA SER A 217 117.88 22.68 80.61
C SER A 217 117.96 22.25 82.08
N ASN A 218 117.65 20.98 82.39
CA ASN A 218 117.60 20.40 83.74
C ASN A 218 116.69 21.16 84.72
N THR A 219 115.62 21.78 84.21
CA THR A 219 114.61 22.49 85.00
C THR A 219 113.32 21.68 84.98
N ALA A 220 112.77 21.34 86.16
CA ALA A 220 111.49 20.63 86.23
C ALA A 220 110.32 21.56 85.86
N ILE A 221 109.39 21.10 85.03
CA ILE A 221 108.15 21.83 84.76
C ILE A 221 107.22 21.64 85.95
N ASP A 222 106.85 22.73 86.60
CA ASP A 222 105.80 22.76 87.62
C ASP A 222 104.42 22.74 86.92
N PRO A 223 103.61 21.68 87.08
CA PRO A 223 102.31 21.55 86.44
C PRO A 223 101.34 22.68 86.79
N ASN A 224 101.49 23.30 87.97
CA ASN A 224 100.59 24.33 88.46
C ASN A 224 100.99 25.76 88.04
N LYS A 225 102.14 25.92 87.37
CA LYS A 225 102.66 27.22 86.90
C LYS A 225 102.96 27.26 85.40
N SER A 226 102.94 26.12 84.71
CA SER A 226 103.13 26.07 83.25
C SER A 226 101.87 26.53 82.52
N LYS A 227 102.03 27.58 81.71
CA LYS A 227 100.96 28.11 80.85
C LYS A 227 100.50 27.08 79.81
N GLU A 228 101.41 26.22 79.38
CA GLU A 228 101.16 25.16 78.39
C GLU A 228 100.37 24.00 79.00
N VAL A 229 100.66 23.62 80.26
CA VAL A 229 99.88 22.60 81.00
C VAL A 229 98.47 23.11 81.28
N ASP A 230 98.33 24.35 81.74
CA ASP A 230 97.04 24.99 82.01
C ASP A 230 96.19 25.12 80.72
N LYS A 231 96.80 25.52 79.60
CA LYS A 231 96.14 25.61 78.28
C LYS A 231 95.61 24.25 77.80
N VAL A 232 96.37 23.17 77.96
CA VAL A 232 95.91 21.81 77.60
C VAL A 232 94.78 21.34 78.53
N ALA A 233 94.91 21.55 79.85
CA ALA A 233 93.88 21.16 80.82
C ALA A 233 92.54 21.88 80.58
N LYS A 234 92.58 23.17 80.22
CA LYS A 234 91.40 23.96 79.87
C LYS A 234 90.73 23.49 78.58
N LEU A 235 91.51 23.15 77.55
CA LEU A 235 90.99 22.65 76.27
C LEU A 235 90.40 21.23 76.37
N LEU A 236 90.85 20.44 77.34
CA LEU A 236 90.29 19.11 77.64
C LEU A 236 89.09 19.15 78.62
N GLY A 237 88.71 20.33 79.11
CA GLY A 237 87.56 20.50 80.00
C GLY A 237 87.78 20.06 81.44
N HIS A 238 89.03 20.10 81.94
CA HIS A 238 89.35 19.76 83.33
C HIS A 238 89.18 20.92 84.33
N TYR A 239 88.48 22.00 83.93
CA TYR A 239 88.08 23.14 84.76
C TYR A 239 86.72 23.70 84.34
#